data_AF-A0A534R8T9-F1
#
_entry.id   AF-A0A534R8T9-F1
#
_cell.length_a   1.000
_cell.length_b   1.000
_cell.length_c   1.000
_cell.angle_alpha   90.00
_cell.angle_beta   90.00
_cell.angle_gamma   90.00
#
_symmetry.space_group_name_H-M   'P 1'
#
loop_
_entity.id
_entity.type
_entity.pdbx_description
1 polymer ?
#
loop_
_entity_poly.entity_id
_entity_poly.type
_entity_poly.pdbx_seq_one_letter_code
_entity_poly.pdbx_strand_id
1 'polypeptide(L)'
;MKRLGIVLLLAGVLGGAAARAQQPVGRPWQELSPEEQQRAWENYQRYRQLPERKQRSLGERYQRFQALPPQERERLRQNYETYRGFDPGQRQEFGQKYRRWKSGRPASR
;
A
#
# COMPACT_ATOMS: atom_id res chain seq x y z
N MET A 1 -12.93 1.46 -20.60
CA MET A 1 -12.25 0.19 -20.24
C MET A 1 -11.50 0.38 -18.93
N LYS A 2 -11.72 -0.52 -17.96
CA LYS A 2 -11.30 -0.36 -16.55
C LYS A 2 -9.78 -0.45 -16.45
N ARG A 3 -9.19 0.65 -16.02
CA ARG A 3 -7.78 0.83 -15.70
C ARG A 3 -7.39 -0.25 -14.66
N LEU A 4 -6.23 -0.91 -14.82
CA LEU A 4 -5.56 -1.79 -13.82
C LEU A 4 -4.05 -1.47 -13.72
N GLY A 5 -3.74 -0.26 -13.26
CA GLY A 5 -2.44 0.17 -12.76
C GLY A 5 -2.28 -0.24 -11.30
N ILE A 6 -1.24 -1.01 -11.04
CA ILE A 6 -0.75 -1.23 -9.68
C ILE A 6 -0.39 0.15 -9.13
N VAL A 7 -1.03 0.49 -8.00
CA VAL A 7 -1.17 1.82 -7.40
C VAL A 7 -2.27 2.68 -8.03
N LEU A 8 -3.37 2.76 -7.27
CA LEU A 8 -4.53 3.67 -7.36
C LEU A 8 -5.41 3.52 -8.59
N LEU A 9 -6.49 2.77 -8.42
CA LEU A 9 -7.62 2.79 -9.32
C LEU A 9 -8.93 2.93 -8.58
N LEU A 10 -9.21 4.21 -8.37
CA LEU A 10 -10.55 4.73 -8.26
C LEU A 10 -11.33 4.32 -9.52
N ALA A 11 -12.27 3.41 -9.35
CA ALA A 11 -13.50 3.37 -10.10
C ALA A 11 -14.62 3.29 -9.05
N GLY A 12 -15.27 4.44 -8.81
CA GLY A 12 -16.41 4.49 -7.91
C GLY A 12 -17.61 3.79 -8.51
N VAL A 13 -18.36 3.07 -7.67
CA VAL A 13 -19.82 2.93 -7.74
C VAL A 13 -20.34 2.83 -6.30
N LEU A 14 -21.06 3.88 -5.91
CA LEU A 14 -22.29 3.93 -5.12
C LEU A 14 -22.62 2.80 -4.12
N GLY A 15 -22.91 3.23 -2.89
CA GLY A 15 -24.09 2.72 -2.18
C GLY A 15 -23.84 1.79 -0.99
N GLY A 16 -24.01 2.33 0.22
CA GLY A 16 -24.65 1.61 1.33
C GLY A 16 -23.82 0.55 2.06
N ALA A 17 -22.98 0.97 3.01
CA ALA A 17 -22.72 0.28 4.29
C ALA A 17 -21.70 1.08 5.12
N ALA A 18 -22.02 2.33 5.48
CA ALA A 18 -21.17 3.15 6.34
C ALA A 18 -21.03 2.60 7.78
N ALA A 19 -21.71 1.49 8.12
CA ALA A 19 -21.71 0.90 9.45
C ALA A 19 -20.53 -0.06 9.75
N ARG A 20 -19.56 -0.26 8.84
CA ARG A 20 -18.35 -1.07 9.10
C ARG A 20 -17.02 -0.34 8.84
N ALA A 21 -17.03 0.99 8.83
CA ALA A 21 -15.86 1.81 8.44
C ALA A 21 -14.73 1.88 9.49
N GLN A 22 -14.88 1.29 10.69
CA GLN A 22 -13.98 1.53 11.82
C GLN A 22 -12.94 0.41 12.06
N GLN A 23 -12.69 -0.47 11.09
CA GLN A 23 -11.64 -1.47 11.29
C GLN A 23 -10.26 -0.81 11.37
N PRO A 24 -9.50 -1.04 12.46
CA PRO A 24 -8.17 -0.47 12.63
C PRO A 24 -7.27 -0.86 11.46
N VAL A 25 -6.41 0.07 11.08
CA VAL A 25 -5.49 -0.12 9.97
C VAL A 25 -4.29 -0.90 10.46
N GLY A 26 -4.39 -2.23 10.39
CA GLY A 26 -3.36 -3.16 10.87
C GLY A 26 -3.75 -3.84 12.18
N ARG A 27 -2.90 -4.75 12.65
CA ARG A 27 -3.07 -5.42 13.95
C ARG A 27 -2.57 -4.51 15.08
N PRO A 28 -3.25 -4.47 16.24
CA PRO A 28 -2.74 -3.83 17.45
C PRO A 28 -1.33 -4.31 17.82
N TRP A 29 -0.53 -3.44 18.45
CA TRP A 29 0.83 -3.78 18.88
C TRP A 29 0.88 -5.00 19.79
N GLN A 30 -0.10 -5.14 20.69
CA GLN A 30 -0.18 -6.24 21.65
C GLN A 30 -0.41 -7.61 20.98
N GLU A 31 -0.89 -7.63 19.74
CA GLU A 31 -1.14 -8.85 18.97
C GLU A 31 0.05 -9.27 18.09
N LEU A 32 1.11 -8.46 18.05
CA LEU A 32 2.31 -8.75 17.26
C LEU A 32 3.23 -9.70 18.02
N SER A 33 3.81 -10.69 17.34
CA SER A 33 4.87 -11.52 17.92
C SER A 33 6.11 -10.67 18.27
N PRO A 34 7.01 -11.12 19.16
CA PRO A 34 8.24 -10.39 19.46
C PRO A 34 9.06 -10.03 18.20
N GLU A 35 9.12 -10.93 17.23
CA GLU A 35 9.82 -10.71 15.96
C GLU A 35 9.09 -9.68 15.08
N GLU A 36 7.76 -9.65 15.11
CA GLU A 36 6.96 -8.64 14.42
C GLU A 36 7.13 -7.25 15.04
N GLN A 37 7.15 -7.18 16.37
CA GLN A 37 7.42 -5.95 17.10
C GLN A 37 8.82 -5.42 16.79
N GLN A 38 9.83 -6.29 16.78
CA GLN A 38 11.20 -5.93 16.42
C GLN A 38 11.28 -5.38 14.99
N ARG A 39 10.65 -6.06 14.01
CA ARG A 39 10.59 -5.55 12.63
C ARG A 39 9.87 -4.21 12.53
N ALA A 40 8.79 -4.01 13.29
CA ALA A 40 8.07 -2.75 13.32
C ALA A 40 8.93 -1.62 13.90
N TRP A 41 9.71 -1.91 14.95
CA TRP A 41 10.68 -0.98 15.52
C TRP A 41 11.79 -0.59 14.53
N GLU A 42 12.38 -1.57 13.84
CA GLU A 42 13.39 -1.32 12.81
C GLU A 42 12.85 -0.45 11.67
N ASN A 43 11.62 -0.71 11.23
CA ASN A 43 10.96 0.11 10.21
C ASN A 43 10.71 1.55 10.71
N TYR A 44 10.34 1.71 11.98
CA TYR A 44 10.18 3.02 12.60
C TYR A 44 11.52 3.78 12.67
N GLN A 45 12.61 3.12 13.05
CA GLN A 45 13.95 3.73 13.06
C GLN A 45 14.36 4.21 11.66
N ARG A 46 14.14 3.38 10.63
CA ARG A 46 14.39 3.77 9.23
C ARG A 46 13.52 4.95 8.81
N TYR A 47 12.24 4.96 9.21
CA TYR A 47 11.34 6.08 8.93
C TYR A 47 11.83 7.40 9.54
N ARG A 48 12.29 7.36 10.80
CA ARG A 48 12.84 8.53 11.51
C ARG A 48 14.07 9.13 10.83
N GLN A 49 14.85 8.30 10.15
CA GLN A 49 16.03 8.74 9.40
C GLN A 49 15.69 9.32 8.01
N LEU A 50 14.44 9.22 7.55
CA LEU A 50 14.05 9.78 6.26
C LEU A 50 14.04 11.31 6.31
N PRO A 51 14.41 12.01 5.22
CA PRO A 51 14.21 13.46 5.12
C PRO A 51 12.74 13.85 5.32
N GLU A 52 12.48 15.00 5.91
CA GLU A 52 11.12 15.46 6.25
C GLU A 52 10.15 15.43 5.06
N ARG A 53 10.62 15.82 3.85
CA ARG A 53 9.81 15.72 2.61
C ARG A 53 9.32 14.31 2.32
N LYS A 54 10.14 13.30 2.63
CA LYS A 54 9.79 11.88 2.45
C LYS A 54 8.83 11.42 3.54
N GLN A 55 9.06 11.84 4.78
CA GLN A 55 8.12 11.59 5.89
C GLN A 55 6.73 12.14 5.58
N ARG A 56 6.64 13.41 5.14
CA ARG A 56 5.39 14.06 4.70
C ARG A 56 4.70 13.27 3.57
N SER A 57 5.44 12.93 2.51
CA SER A 57 4.88 12.16 1.40
C SER A 57 4.37 10.78 1.83
N LEU A 58 5.03 10.11 2.79
CA LEU A 58 4.55 8.85 3.37
C LEU A 58 3.29 9.05 4.20
N GLY A 59 3.23 10.11 5.03
CA GLY A 59 2.05 10.48 5.80
C GLY A 59 0.82 10.71 4.91
N GLU A 60 0.95 11.48 3.83
CA GLU A 60 -0.14 11.70 2.87
C GLU A 60 -0.60 10.41 2.17
N ARG A 61 0.35 9.53 1.80
CA ARG A 61 0.01 8.22 1.21
C ARG A 61 -0.75 7.35 2.21
N TYR A 62 -0.34 7.40 3.47
CA TYR A 62 -1.00 6.67 4.55
C TYR A 62 -2.42 7.19 4.78
N GLN A 63 -2.62 8.51 4.88
CA GLN A 63 -3.95 9.12 4.98
C GLN A 63 -4.86 8.70 3.82
N ARG A 64 -4.36 8.76 2.58
CA ARG A 64 -5.12 8.27 1.40
C ARG A 64 -5.48 6.80 1.50
N PHE A 65 -4.58 5.97 2.02
CA PHE A 65 -4.84 4.55 2.23
C PHE A 65 -5.90 4.31 3.32
N GLN A 66 -5.86 5.05 4.43
CA GLN A 66 -6.86 4.95 5.49
C GLN A 66 -8.27 5.35 5.00
N ALA A 67 -8.34 6.34 4.10
CA ALA A 67 -9.59 6.81 3.50
C ALA A 67 -10.19 5.83 2.48
N LEU A 68 -9.48 4.75 2.10
CA LEU A 68 -10.01 3.76 1.17
C LEU A 68 -11.12 2.91 1.83
N PRO A 69 -12.16 2.52 1.06
CA PRO A 69 -13.13 1.53 1.50
C PRO A 69 -12.44 0.26 2.04
N PRO A 70 -13.01 -0.43 3.05
CA PRO A 70 -12.42 -1.65 3.61
C PRO A 70 -12.03 -2.70 2.56
N GLN A 71 -12.86 -2.89 1.54
CA GLN A 71 -12.63 -3.85 0.45
C GLN A 71 -11.42 -3.47 -0.40
N GLU A 72 -11.24 -2.18 -0.70
CA GLU A 72 -10.08 -1.70 -1.44
C GLU A 72 -8.81 -1.79 -0.59
N ARG A 73 -8.89 -1.50 0.72
CA ARG A 73 -7.78 -1.72 1.65
C ARG A 73 -7.35 -3.19 1.66
N GLU A 74 -8.32 -4.10 1.72
CA GLU A 74 -8.06 -5.53 1.75
C GLU A 74 -7.43 -6.02 0.45
N ARG A 75 -7.95 -5.58 -0.69
CA ARG A 75 -7.35 -5.87 -2.00
C ARG A 75 -5.89 -5.41 -2.08
N LEU A 76 -5.56 -4.23 -1.54
CA LEU A 76 -4.19 -3.76 -1.52
C LEU A 76 -3.29 -4.59 -0.59
N ARG A 77 -3.80 -5.05 0.56
CA ARG A 77 -3.08 -5.97 1.45
C ARG A 77 -2.78 -7.29 0.74
N GLN A 78 -3.77 -7.89 0.09
CA GLN A 78 -3.60 -9.15 -0.65
C GLN A 78 -2.54 -9.01 -1.74
N ASN A 79 -2.61 -7.95 -2.55
CA ASN A 79 -1.58 -7.68 -3.57
C ASN A 79 -0.18 -7.53 -2.97
N TYR A 80 -0.08 -6.90 -1.79
CA TYR A 80 1.19 -6.75 -1.08
C TYR A 80 1.72 -8.07 -0.56
N GLU A 81 0.87 -8.93 0.02
CA GLU A 81 1.27 -10.27 0.46
C GLU A 81 1.71 -11.14 -0.71
N THR A 82 0.98 -11.11 -1.84
CA THR A 82 1.39 -11.78 -3.07
C THR A 82 2.78 -11.33 -3.52
N TYR A 83 3.01 -10.02 -3.57
CA TYR A 83 4.33 -9.48 -3.93
C TYR A 83 5.42 -9.87 -2.93
N ARG A 84 5.10 -9.92 -1.62
CA ARG A 84 6.05 -10.37 -0.59
C ARG A 84 6.43 -11.85 -0.77
N GLY A 85 5.51 -12.68 -1.23
CA GLY A 85 5.74 -14.10 -1.52
C GLY A 85 6.53 -14.37 -2.80
N PHE A 86 6.74 -13.38 -3.67
CA PHE A 86 7.50 -13.57 -4.91
C PHE A 86 8.96 -13.95 -4.65
N ASP A 87 9.45 -14.92 -5.42
CA ASP A 87 10.87 -15.24 -5.53
C ASP A 87 11.67 -14.09 -6.21
N PRO A 88 13.01 -14.11 -6.16
CA PRO A 88 13.83 -13.05 -6.74
C PRO A 88 13.56 -12.79 -8.25
N GLY A 89 13.33 -13.85 -9.04
CA GLY A 89 13.05 -13.74 -10.47
C GLY A 89 11.68 -13.12 -10.74
N GLN A 90 10.65 -13.56 -10.01
CA GLN A 90 9.30 -12.99 -10.08
C GLN A 90 9.29 -11.51 -9.70
N ARG A 91 10.02 -11.11 -8.65
CA ARG A 91 10.16 -9.70 -8.26
C ARG A 91 10.85 -8.87 -9.35
N GLN A 92 11.88 -9.42 -9.97
CA GLN A 92 12.58 -8.75 -11.06
C GLN A 92 11.66 -8.53 -12.28
N GLU A 93 10.92 -9.56 -12.69
CA GLU A 93 9.98 -9.48 -13.79
C GLU A 93 8.86 -8.47 -13.50
N PHE A 94 8.26 -8.55 -12.32
CA PHE A 94 7.26 -7.59 -11.86
C PHE A 94 7.79 -6.15 -11.92
N GLY A 95 8.99 -5.91 -11.40
CA GLY A 95 9.63 -4.59 -11.43
C GLY A 95 9.87 -4.07 -12.85
N GLN A 96 10.26 -4.93 -13.78
CA GLN A 96 10.45 -4.57 -15.18
C GLN A 96 9.12 -4.19 -15.85
N LYS A 97 8.08 -5.02 -15.68
CA LYS A 97 6.73 -4.76 -16.20
C LYS A 97 6.18 -3.44 -15.65
N TYR A 98 6.34 -3.21 -14.35
CA TYR A 98 5.93 -1.97 -13.70
C TYR A 98 6.66 -0.74 -14.25
N ARG A 99 7.98 -0.79 -14.42
CA ARG A 99 8.76 0.31 -15.00
C ARG A 99 8.31 0.63 -16.43
N ARG A 100 8.14 -0.38 -17.28
CA ARG A 100 7.64 -0.22 -18.66
C ARG A 100 6.27 0.42 -18.69
N TRP A 101 5.35 -0.06 -17.85
CA TRP A 101 4.02 0.53 -17.72
C TRP A 101 4.10 1.99 -17.29
N LYS A 102 4.98 2.33 -16.35
CA LYS A 102 5.14 3.71 -15.85
C LYS A 102 5.76 4.65 -16.89
N SER A 103 6.73 4.19 -17.69
CA SER A 103 7.40 5.01 -18.71
C SER A 103 6.54 5.25 -19.95
N GLY A 104 5.61 4.34 -20.26
CA GLY A 104 4.65 4.49 -21.37
C GLY A 104 3.44 5.38 -21.05
N ARG A 105 3.37 6.00 -19.85
CA ARG A 105 2.32 6.95 -19.53
C ARG A 105 2.66 8.30 -20.17
N PRO A 106 1.79 8.90 -21.00
CA PRO A 106 1.97 10.31 -21.33
C PRO A 106 2.07 11.08 -20.01
N ALA A 107 3.08 11.96 -19.89
CA ALA A 107 3.11 12.92 -18.79
C ALA A 107 1.78 13.66 -18.86
N SER A 108 0.93 13.44 -17.87
CA SER A 108 -0.33 14.17 -17.74
C SER A 108 0.03 15.66 -17.71
N ARG A 109 -0.24 16.34 -18.82
CA ARG A 109 -0.26 17.80 -18.92
C ARG A 109 -1.38 18.34 -18.03
#